data_AF-A0A482VLC5-F1
#
_entry.id   AF-A0A482VLC5-F1
#
_cell.length_a   1.000
_cell.length_b   1.000
_cell.length_c   1.000
_cell.angle_alpha   90.00
_cell.angle_beta   90.00
_cell.angle_gamma   90.00
#
_symmetry.space_group_name_H-M   'P 1'
#
loop_
_entity.id
_entity.type
_entity.pdbx_description
1 polymer ?
#
loop_
_entity_poly.entity_id
_entity_poly.type
_entity_poly.pdbx_seq_one_letter_code
_entity_poly.pdbx_strand_id
1 'polypeptide(L)' 'MNDYRVYFSPNQIKKLQCCKEKRIDCNIRFVLTERPNETIKLREKQIDEIKNCKKDKKKYCDNKFS' A
#
# COMPACT_ATOMS: atom_id res chain seq x y z
N MET A 1 12.28 2.80 -7.30
CA MET A 1 10.85 2.57 -6.98
C MET A 1 10.20 2.01 -8.22
N ASN A 2 9.32 1.04 -8.08
CA ASN A 2 8.66 0.35 -9.19
C ASN A 2 7.15 0.60 -9.15
N ASP A 3 6.54 0.71 -10.31
CA ASP A 3 5.09 0.80 -10.43
C ASP A 3 4.46 -0.52 -9.98
N TYR A 4 3.51 -0.43 -9.06
CA TYR A 4 2.84 -1.58 -8.49
C TYR A 4 1.35 -1.30 -8.32
N ARG A 5 0.53 -2.26 -8.76
CA ARG A 5 -0.93 -2.14 -8.72
C ARG A 5 -1.47 -2.65 -7.40
N VAL A 6 -2.20 -1.80 -6.69
CA VAL A 6 -2.86 -2.10 -5.42
C VAL A 6 -4.29 -1.57 -5.42
N TYR A 7 -5.13 -2.14 -4.57
CA TYR A 7 -6.41 -1.52 -4.26
C TYR A 7 -6.22 -0.45 -3.20
N PHE A 8 -6.74 0.74 -3.45
CA PHE A 8 -6.87 1.82 -2.47
C PHE A 8 -8.35 2.13 -2.25
N SER A 9 -8.77 2.14 -0.98
CA SER A 9 -10.03 2.77 -0.61
C SER A 9 -9.89 4.30 -0.57
N PRO A 10 -10.98 5.07 -0.78
CA PRO A 10 -10.94 6.53 -0.72
C PRO A 10 -10.30 7.08 0.57
N ASN A 11 -10.55 6.43 1.71
CA ASN A 11 -9.96 6.82 3.00
C ASN A 11 -8.44 6.62 3.04
N GLN A 12 -7.93 5.57 2.41
CA GLN A 12 -6.49 5.31 2.34
C GLN A 12 -5.80 6.31 1.40
N ILE A 13 -6.44 6.72 0.31
CA ILE A 13 -5.95 7.78 -0.58
C ILE A 13 -5.82 9.08 0.21
N LYS A 14 -6.88 9.50 0.92
CA LYS A 14 -6.86 10.68 1.78
C LYS A 14 -5.77 10.61 2.84
N LYS A 15 -5.59 9.43 3.47
CA LYS A 15 -4.52 9.22 4.45
C LYS A 15 -3.16 9.43 3.79
N LEU A 16 -2.87 8.75 2.68
CA LEU A 16 -1.60 8.86 1.97
C LEU A 16 -1.29 10.31 1.52
N GLN A 17 -2.30 11.03 1.01
CA GLN A 17 -2.16 12.45 0.66
C GLN A 17 -1.79 13.30 1.88
N CYS A 18 -2.53 13.17 2.98
CA CYS A 18 -2.26 13.88 4.23
C CYS A 18 -0.84 13.61 4.76
N CYS A 19 -0.37 12.36 4.68
CA CYS A 19 0.98 11.98 5.09
C CYS A 19 2.06 12.65 4.25
N LYS A 20 1.84 12.71 2.93
CA LYS A 20 2.74 13.38 1.98
C LYS A 20 2.79 14.88 2.22
N GLU A 21 1.64 15.51 2.45
CA GLU A 21 1.53 16.94 2.76
C GLU A 21 2.26 17.29 4.05
N LYS A 22 2.06 16.49 5.11
CA LYS A 22 2.68 16.71 6.42
C LYS A 22 4.11 16.20 6.52
N ARG A 23 4.61 15.51 5.49
CA ARG A 23 5.94 14.85 5.46
C ARG A 23 6.17 13.94 6.66
N ILE A 24 5.15 13.14 7.00
CA ILE A 24 5.20 12.19 8.13
C ILE A 24 5.12 10.75 7.64
N ASP A 25 5.70 9.86 8.43
CA ASP A 25 5.57 8.42 8.26
C ASP A 25 4.11 7.99 8.37
N CYS A 26 3.69 7.10 7.48
CA CYS A 26 2.34 6.56 7.49
C CYS A 26 2.26 5.08 7.19
N ASN A 27 1.42 4.40 7.96
CA ASN A 27 1.09 3.01 7.71
C ASN A 27 -0.24 2.91 6.96
N ILE A 28 -0.23 2.26 5.79
CA ILE A 28 -1.39 1.99 4.96
C ILE A 28 -1.68 0.50 4.97
N ARG A 29 -2.91 0.13 5.33
CA ARG A 29 -3.40 -1.24 5.26
C ARG A 29 -3.92 -1.56 3.86
N PHE A 30 -3.19 -2.29 3.04
CA PHE A 30 -3.70 -2.73 1.75
C PHE A 30 -4.71 -3.87 1.90
N VAL A 31 -5.82 -3.78 1.17
CA VAL A 31 -6.75 -4.91 1.00
C VAL A 31 -6.24 -5.76 -0.15
N LEU A 32 -5.95 -7.03 0.12
CA LEU A 32 -5.35 -7.95 -0.87
C LEU A 32 -6.38 -8.79 -1.62
N THR A 33 -7.60 -8.83 -1.13
CA THR A 33 -8.72 -9.57 -1.73
C THR A 33 -9.43 -8.78 -2.84
N GLU A 34 -9.24 -7.47 -2.87
CA GLU A 34 -9.86 -6.55 -3.83
C GLU A 34 -9.06 -6.46 -5.12
N ARG A 35 -9.75 -6.17 -6.23
CA ARG A 35 -9.08 -5.93 -7.51
C ARG A 35 -8.32 -4.59 -7.46
N PRO A 36 -7.04 -4.55 -7.86
CA PRO A 36 -6.29 -3.31 -7.91
C PRO A 36 -6.95 -2.25 -8.81
N ASN A 37 -7.17 -1.06 -8.26
CA ASN A 37 -7.74 0.10 -8.96
C ASN A 37 -6.70 1.21 -9.20
N GLU A 38 -5.58 1.20 -8.47
CA GLU A 38 -4.57 2.26 -8.51
C GLU A 38 -3.19 1.68 -8.81
N THR A 39 -2.35 2.50 -9.46
CA THR A 39 -0.93 2.21 -9.65
C THR A 39 -0.12 3.21 -8.85
N ILE A 40 0.74 2.71 -7.95
CA ILE A 40 1.61 3.55 -7.14
C ILE A 40 3.07 3.10 -7.24
N LYS A 41 3.98 4.04 -6.99
CA LYS A 41 5.41 3.72 -6.88
C LYS A 41 5.71 3.19 -5.48
N LEU A 42 6.26 1.98 -5.43
CA LEU A 42 6.70 1.33 -4.20
C LEU A 42 8.21 1.03 -4.24
N ARG A 43 8.83 0.96 -3.07
CA ARG A 43 10.17 0.37 -2.92
C ARG A 43 10.06 -1.15 -3.02
N GLU A 44 11.14 -1.79 -3.47
CA GLU A 44 11.18 -3.24 -3.67
C GLU A 44 10.83 -4.02 -2.39
N LYS A 45 11.38 -3.61 -1.24
CA LYS A 45 11.02 -4.17 0.07
C LYS A 45 9.52 -4.11 0.37
N GLN A 46 8.84 -3.01 0.01
CA GLN A 46 7.40 -2.88 0.23
C GLN A 46 6.61 -3.82 -0.67
N ILE A 47 7.07 -4.01 -1.92
CA ILE A 47 6.49 -4.96 -2.86
C ILE A 47 6.65 -6.39 -2.32
N ASP A 48 7.83 -6.74 -1.82
CA ASP A 48 8.11 -8.07 -1.26
C ASP A 48 7.27 -8.37 -0.03
N GLU A 49 7.09 -7.39 0.86
CA GLU A 49 6.16 -7.49 2.00
C GLU A 49 4.72 -7.80 1.52
N ILE A 50 4.23 -7.09 0.50
CA ILE A 50 2.89 -7.33 -0.06
C ILE A 50 2.81 -8.72 -0.71
N LYS A 51 3.83 -9.14 -1.45
CA LYS A 51 3.89 -10.47 -2.06
C LYS A 51 3.88 -11.57 -1.00
N ASN A 52 4.63 -11.41 0.08
CA ASN A 52 4.65 -12.33 1.20
C ASN A 52 3.28 -12.41 1.88
N CYS A 53 2.62 -11.27 2.14
CA CYS A 53 1.26 -11.25 2.65
C CYS A 53 0.27 -12.01 1.76
N LYS A 54 0.37 -11.86 0.42
CA LYS A 54 -0.45 -12.61 -0.54
C LYS A 54 -0.16 -14.10 -0.51
N LYS A 55 1.12 -14.50 -0.42
CA LYS A 55 1.54 -15.90 -0.30
C LYS A 55 0.96 -16.55 0.96
N ASP A 56 0.93 -15.80 2.06
CA ASP A 56 0.31 -16.19 3.33
C ASP A 56 -1.23 -16.18 3.29
N LYS A 57 -1.85 -15.89 2.14
CA LYS A 57 -3.31 -15.74 1.97
C LYS A 57 -3.94 -14.74 2.93
N LYS A 58 -3.19 -13.72 3.36
CA LYS A 58 -3.72 -12.66 4.23
C LYS A 58 -4.72 -11.81 3.46
N LYS A 59 -5.80 -11.41 4.13
CA LYS A 59 -6.79 -10.48 3.57
C LYS A 59 -6.27 -9.05 3.48
N TYR A 60 -5.34 -8.71 4.38
CA TYR A 60 -4.78 -7.37 4.50
C TYR A 60 -3.26 -7.42 4.65
N CYS A 61 -2.59 -6.35 4.26
CA CYS A 61 -1.15 -6.17 4.48
C CYS A 61 -0.86 -4.72 4.85
N ASP A 62 -0.31 -4.51 6.04
CA ASP A 62 0.09 -3.19 6.51
C ASP A 62 1.46 -2.83 5.91
N ASN A 63 1.59 -1.66 5.31
CA ASN A 63 2.82 -1.19 4.68
C ASN A 63 3.17 0.25 5.09
N LYS A 64 4.43 0.46 5.47
CA LYS A 64 4.93 1.76 5.93
C LYS A 64 5.47 2.60 4.76
N PHE A 65 4.92 3.80 4.62
CA PHE A 65 5.40 4.88 3.77
C PHE A 65 6.16 5.87 4.65
N SER A 66 7.37 6.23 4.23
CA SER A 66 8.28 7.19 4.89
C SER A 66 8.79 8.16 3.84
#